data_AF-A0A9E2HI51-F1
#
_entry.id   AF-A0A9E2HI51-F1
#
_cell.length_a   1.000
_cell.length_b   1.000
_cell.length_c   1.000
_cell.angle_alpha   90.00
_cell.angle_beta   90.00
_cell.angle_gamma   90.00
#
_symmetry.space_group_name_H-M   'P 1'
#
loop_
_entity.id
_entity.type
_entity.pdbx_description
1 polymer ?
#
loop_
_entity_poly.entity_id
_entity_poly.type
_entity_poly.pdbx_seq_one_letter_code
_entity_poly.pdbx_strand_id
1 'polypeptide(L)' 'MKLASLKHGRDGRLVVVSEDLNWFTDAFLIAPTLQAALDDWERCEPRL' A
#
# COMPACT_ATOMS: atom_id res chain seq x y z
N MET A 1 2.55 2.33 10.93
CA MET A 1 2.25 2.51 9.50
C MET A 1 0.84 2.02 9.22
N LYS A 2 0.05 2.71 8.38
CA LYS A 2 -1.30 2.27 7.98
C LYS A 2 -1.34 2.08 6.46
N LEU A 3 -1.98 1.03 6.00
CA LEU A 3 -2.16 0.70 4.59
C LEU A 3 -3.63 0.80 4.21
N ALA A 4 -3.88 1.23 2.97
CA ALA A 4 -5.20 1.17 2.37
C ALA A 4 -5.09 0.82 0.88
N SER A 5 -6.22 0.40 0.32
CA SER A 5 -6.38 0.21 -1.12
C SER A 5 -7.41 1.20 -1.65
N LEU A 6 -6.98 2.09 -2.54
CA LEU A 6 -7.91 2.93 -3.29
C LEU A 6 -8.59 2.09 -4.37
N LYS A 7 -9.88 2.38 -4.64
CA LYS A 7 -10.64 1.69 -5.69
C LYS A 7 -9.97 1.91 -7.05
N HIS A 8 -9.45 0.83 -7.64
CA HIS A 8 -8.81 0.84 -8.96
C HIS A 8 -8.75 -0.58 -9.53
N GLY A 9 -9.53 -0.87 -10.58
CA GLY A 9 -9.63 -2.23 -11.11
C GLY A 9 -10.11 -3.25 -10.07
N ARG A 10 -9.69 -4.52 -10.22
CA ARG A 10 -10.08 -5.62 -9.33
C ARG A 10 -9.41 -5.55 -7.95
N ASP A 11 -8.10 -5.32 -7.94
CA ASP A 11 -7.25 -5.51 -6.74
C ASP A 11 -6.91 -4.20 -6.03
N GLY A 12 -7.40 -3.07 -6.57
CA GLY A 12 -7.17 -1.75 -6.02
C GLY A 12 -5.76 -1.23 -6.29
N ARG A 13 -5.43 -0.11 -5.64
CA ARG A 13 -4.11 0.52 -5.66
C ARG A 13 -3.62 0.73 -4.24
N LEU A 14 -2.43 0.22 -3.93
CA LEU A 14 -1.83 0.34 -2.60
C LEU A 14 -1.41 1.78 -2.31
N VAL A 15 -1.77 2.27 -1.12
CA VAL A 15 -1.31 3.55 -0.58
C VAL A 15 -0.91 3.39 0.88
N VAL A 16 0.08 4.20 1.29
CA VAL A 16 0.44 4.38 2.70
C VAL A 16 -0.31 5.60 3.23
N VAL A 17 -0.91 5.47 4.40
CA VAL A 17 -1.81 6.47 4.97
C VAL A 17 -1.20 7.05 6.24
N SER A 18 -1.34 8.36 6.43
CA SER A 18 -0.94 9.05 7.66
C SER A 18 -1.72 8.53 8.87
N GLU A 19 -1.15 8.72 10.05
CA GLU A 19 -1.76 8.22 11.28
C GLU A 19 -3.13 8.87 11.57
N ASP A 20 -3.28 10.16 11.23
CA ASP A 20 -4.53 10.93 11.35
C ASP A 20 -5.55 10.65 10.23
N LEU A 21 -5.21 9.77 9.28
CA LEU A 21 -6.03 9.40 8.12
C LEU A 21 -6.36 10.54 7.15
N ASN A 22 -5.70 11.69 7.26
CA ASN A 22 -5.99 12.85 6.43
C ASN A 22 -5.17 12.88 5.13
N TRP A 23 -4.08 12.11 5.06
CA TRP A 23 -3.14 12.10 3.94
C TRP A 23 -2.76 10.68 3.53
N PHE A 24 -2.41 10.52 2.26
CA PHE A 24 -1.85 9.27 1.75
C PHE A 24 -0.79 9.55 0.68
N THR A 25 0.07 8.57 0.43
CA THR A 25 0.99 8.56 -0.71
C THR A 25 0.91 7.22 -1.45
N ASP A 26 1.21 7.26 -2.74
CA ASP A 26 1.19 6.10 -3.63
C ASP A 26 2.35 5.14 -3.31
N ALA A 27 2.07 3.85 -3.19
CA ALA A 27 3.07 2.82 -2.85
C ALA A 27 3.54 1.97 -4.05
N PHE A 28 3.15 2.34 -5.28
CA PHE A 28 3.34 1.53 -6.49
C PHE A 28 4.80 1.14 -6.77
N LEU A 29 5.76 1.99 -6.40
CA LEU A 29 7.20 1.71 -6.56
C LEU A 29 7.71 0.55 -5.67
N ILE A 30 6.92 0.17 -4.66
CA ILE A 30 7.24 -0.91 -3.72
C ILE A 30 6.37 -2.12 -4.04
N ALA A 31 5.06 -1.92 -4.10
CA ALA A 31 4.09 -2.93 -4.50
C ALA A 31 2.84 -2.29 -5.12
N PRO A 32 2.28 -2.83 -6.22
CA PRO A 32 1.14 -2.22 -6.91
C PRO A 32 -0.19 -2.39 -6.15
N THR A 33 -0.33 -3.46 -5.36
CA THR A 33 -1.55 -3.82 -4.64
C THR A 33 -1.20 -4.33 -3.24
N LEU A 34 -2.19 -4.33 -2.34
CA LEU A 34 -2.00 -4.89 -1.00
C LEU A 34 -1.66 -6.39 -1.04
N GLN A 35 -2.27 -7.13 -1.96
CA GLN A 35 -1.96 -8.55 -2.15
C GLN A 35 -0.48 -8.76 -2.52
N ALA A 36 0.02 -8.02 -3.51
CA ALA A 36 1.41 -8.13 -3.94
C ALA A 36 2.40 -7.76 -2.81
N ALA A 37 2.03 -6.82 -1.93
CA ALA A 37 2.83 -6.50 -0.75
C ALA A 37 2.85 -7.67 0.25
N LEU A 38 1.70 -8.32 0.50
CA LEU A 38 1.61 -9.44 1.42
C LEU A 38 2.30 -10.71 0.90
N ASP A 39 2.35 -10.90 -0.42
CA ASP A 39 3.03 -12.04 -1.05
C ASP A 39 4.56 -12.01 -0.83
N ASP A 40 5.17 -10.82 -0.64
CA ASP A 40 6.61 -10.61 -0.37
C ASP A 40 6.81 -9.65 0.82
N TRP A 41 6.07 -9.89 1.92
CA TRP A 41 5.94 -8.93 3.02
C TRP A 41 7.26 -8.56 3.69
N GLU A 42 8.15 -9.53 3.94
CA GLU A 42 9.44 -9.27 4.59
C GLU A 42 10.33 -8.28 3.82
N ARG A 43 10.16 -8.21 2.49
CA ARG A 43 10.87 -7.26 1.63
C ARG A 43 10.13 -5.94 1.47
N CYS A 44 8.80 -5.98 1.45
CA CYS A 44 7.95 -4.81 1.24
C CYS A 44 7.84 -3.94 2.50
N GLU A 45 7.62 -4.53 3.67
CA GLU A 45 7.37 -3.84 4.93
C GLU A 45 8.39 -2.75 5.29
N PRO A 46 9.72 -2.99 5.26
CA PRO A 46 10.69 -1.95 5.61
C PRO A 46 10.79 -0.81 4.59
N ARG A 47 10.15 -0.94 3.43
CA ARG A 47 10.16 0.07 2.36
C ARG A 47 8.87 0.88 2.31
N LEU A 48 7.78 0.40 2.91
CA LEU A 48 6.47 1.05 2.93
C LEU A 48 6.31 1.96 4.16
#